data_AF-A0A7W3WM10-F1
#
_entry.id   AF-A0A7W3WM10-F1
#
_cell.length_a   1.000
_cell.length_b   1.000
_cell.length_c   1.000
_cell.angle_alpha   90.00
_cell.angle_beta   90.00
_cell.angle_gamma   90.00
#
_symmetry.space_group_name_H-M   'P 1'
#
loop_
_entity.id
_entity.type
_entity.pdbx_description
1 polymer ?
#
loop_
_entity_poly.entity_id
_entity_poly.type
_entity_poly.pdbx_seq_one_letter_code
_entity_poly.pdbx_strand_id
1 'polypeptide(L)'
;MALMPPALRPACWALWAALRTGDDLIDSTDGDATERAARLSRWTDALEADLRRGTSDDPVRLAVVDTVLRWGLDPEGIFSSFDTVREDAAGRRLETWAEWSSWVRSTNMSWAEQCRTLLDRAGVAMPLRWEQIEGFSRFLDGMYLTDTLVDLPTDLERGDLLVPMAELARFDVAPDDVLGRRWTPELRALVGELTARARGWLDQPGLTAGLHPVPAILLRTTTGLFHARLRAVERSGAALLRRTPRVSAVAQWRVLAPARARAAVAWRLVPISAPPPAAGALTGASAEARPGSGRGGSDGHGGTDGHGGTDGRPGGARPVLPPKPHPSGARPPLIDADRMPGHVAVIADGNGRWATERGLPRHEGHRAGAAALRDIVHGALEIGLGHLTVYAFSTENWRRPAGEVSELFRTMCAELAEDELFDHDVRLCWAGRPDNLPTELVEVLEHRQRTTQDRSGLTFTLCVNYGGRAELADAAGELARAAVAGEIAPAQVSEHLFARHLPRPQLPDVDLLWRTGGDHRISNFLPWQSSYAELHFTDEYWPQVDRRDLWRAVTAYTARQRRLGAAPTTEPEPAEQH
;
A
#
# COMPACT_ATOMS: atom_id res chain seq x y z
N MET A 1 3.33 -16.87 -16.04
CA MET A 1 4.28 -16.69 -17.16
C MET A 1 3.75 -17.10 -18.53
N ALA A 2 3.33 -18.35 -18.75
CA ALA A 2 2.94 -18.85 -20.08
C ALA A 2 1.74 -18.12 -20.75
N LEU A 3 0.98 -17.33 -19.99
CA LEU A 3 -0.15 -16.54 -20.47
C LEU A 3 0.20 -15.06 -20.71
N MET A 4 1.42 -14.64 -20.36
CA MET A 4 1.86 -13.26 -20.54
C MET A 4 2.34 -13.02 -21.98
N PRO A 5 2.14 -11.82 -22.51
CA PRO A 5 2.61 -11.44 -23.83
C PRO A 5 4.13 -11.27 -23.79
N PRO A 6 4.83 -11.38 -24.93
CA PRO A 6 6.30 -11.28 -24.98
C PRO A 6 6.86 -10.05 -24.27
N ALA A 7 6.16 -8.91 -24.34
CA ALA A 7 6.58 -7.65 -23.71
C ALA A 7 6.67 -7.72 -22.17
N LEU A 8 5.82 -8.50 -21.51
CA LEU A 8 5.77 -8.59 -20.03
C LEU A 8 6.54 -9.79 -19.48
N ARG A 9 6.82 -10.81 -20.29
CA ARG A 9 7.51 -12.03 -19.83
C ARG A 9 8.83 -11.77 -19.12
N PRO A 10 9.74 -10.90 -19.62
CA PRO A 10 11.01 -10.64 -18.94
C PRO A 10 10.81 -10.13 -17.51
N ALA A 11 9.93 -9.15 -17.33
CA ALA A 11 9.61 -8.59 -16.02
C ALA A 11 9.03 -9.65 -15.07
N CYS A 12 8.09 -10.45 -15.56
CA CYS A 12 7.52 -11.49 -14.72
C CYS A 12 8.56 -12.59 -14.35
N TRP A 13 9.47 -12.95 -15.25
CA TRP A 13 10.55 -13.89 -14.95
C TRP A 13 11.57 -13.31 -13.97
N ALA A 14 11.88 -12.02 -14.06
CA ALA A 14 12.76 -11.33 -13.11
C ALA A 14 12.19 -11.38 -11.70
N LEU A 15 10.91 -11.02 -11.51
CA LEU A 15 10.24 -11.11 -10.22
C LEU A 15 10.23 -12.54 -9.67
N TRP A 16 9.93 -13.53 -10.51
CA TRP A 16 9.95 -14.94 -10.09
C TRP A 16 11.36 -15.42 -9.72
N ALA A 17 12.38 -15.03 -10.49
CA ALA A 17 13.76 -15.39 -10.19
C ALA A 17 14.26 -14.74 -8.88
N ALA A 18 13.85 -13.51 -8.59
CA ALA A 18 14.16 -12.83 -7.33
C ALA A 18 13.54 -13.55 -6.13
N LEU A 19 12.22 -13.82 -6.19
CA LEU A 19 11.50 -14.61 -5.19
C LEU A 19 12.24 -15.94 -4.94
N ARG A 20 12.52 -16.68 -6.03
CA ARG A 20 13.14 -17.99 -5.93
C ARG A 20 14.57 -17.95 -5.40
N THR A 21 15.33 -16.90 -5.71
CA THR A 21 16.69 -16.73 -5.19
C THR A 21 16.69 -16.52 -3.68
N GLY A 22 15.77 -15.70 -3.15
CA GLY A 22 15.67 -15.50 -1.71
C GLY A 22 15.30 -16.78 -0.98
N ASP A 23 14.32 -17.49 -1.54
CA ASP A 23 13.89 -18.83 -1.10
C ASP A 23 15.09 -19.79 -1.09
N ASP A 24 15.71 -20.05 -2.24
CA ASP A 24 16.85 -20.98 -2.39
C ASP A 24 18.04 -20.66 -1.45
N LEU A 25 18.31 -19.39 -1.14
CA LEU A 25 19.40 -19.00 -0.24
C LEU A 25 19.11 -19.36 1.23
N ILE A 26 17.86 -19.20 1.67
CA ILE A 26 17.40 -19.59 3.01
C ILE A 26 17.20 -21.11 3.11
N ASP A 27 16.80 -21.71 2.00
CA ASP A 27 16.48 -23.12 1.86
C ASP A 27 17.68 -24.04 1.64
N SER A 28 18.84 -23.44 1.36
CA SER A 28 20.10 -24.13 1.12
C SER A 28 20.48 -25.05 2.29
N THR A 29 20.94 -26.26 1.99
CA THR A 29 21.52 -27.17 3.00
C THR A 29 22.91 -26.77 3.46
N ASP A 30 23.57 -25.85 2.74
CA ASP A 30 24.89 -25.36 3.09
C ASP A 30 24.79 -24.33 4.23
N GLY A 31 25.52 -24.57 5.31
CA GLY A 31 25.66 -23.64 6.43
C GLY A 31 24.49 -23.60 7.41
N ASP A 32 24.75 -23.04 8.59
CA ASP A 32 23.72 -22.84 9.62
C ASP A 32 22.78 -21.68 9.29
N ALA A 33 21.68 -21.54 10.03
CA ALA A 33 20.66 -20.51 9.81
C ALA A 33 21.24 -19.08 9.74
N THR A 34 22.25 -18.78 10.56
CA THR A 34 22.91 -17.47 10.58
C THR A 34 23.69 -17.23 9.29
N GLU A 35 24.41 -18.25 8.81
CA GLU A 35 25.15 -18.19 7.55
C GLU A 35 24.22 -18.05 6.35
N ARG A 36 23.05 -18.69 6.37
CA ARG A 36 22.01 -18.53 5.32
C ARG A 36 21.43 -17.13 5.31
N ALA A 37 21.02 -16.62 6.47
CA ALA A 37 20.56 -15.24 6.62
C ALA A 37 21.62 -14.21 6.17
N ALA A 38 22.89 -14.47 6.47
CA ALA A 38 24.00 -13.62 6.03
C ALA A 38 24.22 -13.67 4.51
N ARG A 39 24.02 -14.82 3.86
CA ARG A 39 24.07 -14.92 2.38
C ARG A 39 22.93 -14.15 1.74
N LEU A 40 21.71 -14.26 2.26
CA LEU A 40 20.58 -13.48 1.78
C LEU A 40 20.86 -11.98 1.95
N SER A 41 21.36 -11.56 3.12
CA SER A 41 21.74 -10.16 3.38
C SER A 41 22.75 -9.63 2.36
N ARG A 42 23.82 -10.39 2.09
CA ARG A 42 24.81 -10.00 1.07
C ARG A 42 24.19 -9.86 -0.32
N TRP A 43 23.25 -10.74 -0.67
CA TRP A 43 22.57 -10.69 -1.96
C TRP A 43 21.62 -9.48 -2.05
N THR A 44 20.88 -9.18 -0.99
CA THR A 44 19.98 -8.01 -0.93
C THR A 44 20.75 -6.70 -0.90
N ASP A 45 21.86 -6.61 -0.16
CA ASP A 45 22.75 -5.44 -0.14
C ASP A 45 23.34 -5.17 -1.52
N ALA A 46 23.74 -6.24 -2.23
CA ALA A 46 24.21 -6.15 -3.60
C ALA A 46 23.09 -5.69 -4.56
N LEU A 47 21.87 -6.22 -4.42
CA LEU A 47 20.72 -5.78 -5.22
C LEU A 47 20.40 -4.30 -4.98
N GLU A 48 20.44 -3.85 -3.74
CA GLU A 48 20.20 -2.44 -3.39
C GLU A 48 21.28 -1.53 -4.00
N ALA A 49 22.55 -1.94 -3.94
CA ALA A 49 23.63 -1.24 -4.63
C ALA A 49 23.48 -1.24 -6.15
N ASP A 50 23.01 -2.34 -6.74
CA ASP A 50 22.78 -2.49 -8.17
C ASP A 50 21.60 -1.64 -8.64
N LEU A 51 20.53 -1.52 -7.84
CA LEU A 51 19.41 -0.60 -8.08
C LEU A 51 19.87 0.86 -8.10
N ARG A 52 20.71 1.26 -7.14
CA ARG A 52 21.33 2.61 -7.13
C ARG A 52 22.20 2.85 -8.37
N ARG A 53 22.93 1.83 -8.82
CA ARG A 53 23.80 1.91 -10.00
C ARG A 53 23.02 1.85 -11.33
N GLY A 54 21.81 1.30 -11.31
CA GLY A 54 20.99 1.07 -12.50
C GLY A 54 21.42 -0.13 -13.35
N THR A 55 22.33 -0.98 -12.85
CA THR A 55 22.82 -2.17 -13.58
C THR A 55 23.44 -3.20 -12.63
N SER A 56 23.60 -4.44 -13.08
CA SER A 56 24.26 -5.53 -12.34
C SER A 56 25.08 -6.43 -13.26
N ASP A 57 26.17 -6.98 -12.73
CA ASP A 57 26.94 -8.05 -13.38
C ASP A 57 26.33 -9.44 -13.13
N ASP A 58 25.41 -9.55 -12.17
CA ASP A 58 24.65 -10.77 -11.90
C ASP A 58 23.39 -10.79 -12.78
N PRO A 59 23.13 -11.87 -13.53
CA PRO A 59 22.05 -11.90 -14.49
C PRO A 59 20.66 -11.82 -13.86
N VAL A 60 20.48 -12.35 -12.64
CA VAL A 60 19.20 -12.28 -11.92
C VAL A 60 19.00 -10.87 -11.41
N ARG A 61 20.00 -10.30 -10.71
CA ARG A 61 19.90 -8.92 -10.20
C ARG A 61 19.78 -7.91 -11.33
N LEU A 62 20.45 -8.11 -12.47
CA LEU A 62 20.31 -7.25 -13.66
C LEU A 62 18.87 -7.23 -14.16
N ALA A 63 18.25 -8.40 -14.27
CA ALA A 63 16.86 -8.52 -14.71
C ALA A 63 15.90 -7.85 -13.71
N VAL A 64 16.16 -7.97 -12.41
CA VAL A 64 15.36 -7.31 -11.36
C VAL A 64 15.54 -5.79 -11.42
N VAL A 65 16.77 -5.31 -11.57
CA VAL A 65 17.08 -3.87 -11.67
C VAL A 65 16.40 -3.25 -12.89
N ASP A 66 16.53 -3.85 -14.08
CA ASP A 66 15.79 -3.40 -15.27
C ASP A 66 14.30 -3.40 -15.00
N THR A 67 13.76 -4.48 -14.43
CA THR A 67 12.33 -4.60 -14.18
C THR A 67 11.82 -3.52 -13.21
N VAL A 68 12.51 -3.30 -12.10
CA VAL A 68 12.11 -2.33 -11.08
C VAL A 68 12.14 -0.91 -11.63
N LEU A 69 13.25 -0.53 -12.26
CA LEU A 69 13.44 0.83 -12.77
C LEU A 69 12.54 1.12 -13.97
N ARG A 70 12.45 0.18 -14.91
CA ARG A 70 11.68 0.34 -16.15
C ARG A 70 10.18 0.41 -15.89
N TRP A 71 9.67 -0.42 -14.99
CA TRP A 71 8.23 -0.51 -14.72
C TRP A 71 7.81 0.32 -13.51
N GLY A 72 8.74 1.01 -12.85
CA GLY A 72 8.45 1.82 -11.66
C GLY A 72 7.85 0.97 -10.54
N LEU A 73 8.42 -0.21 -10.32
CA LEU A 73 8.02 -1.11 -9.24
C LEU A 73 8.58 -0.60 -7.91
N ASP A 74 7.95 -1.00 -6.80
CA ASP A 74 8.37 -0.59 -5.47
C ASP A 74 9.50 -1.50 -4.95
N PRO A 75 10.76 -1.03 -4.86
CA PRO A 75 11.83 -1.84 -4.30
C PRO A 75 11.61 -2.14 -2.81
N GLU A 76 10.95 -1.27 -2.04
CA GLU A 76 10.75 -1.46 -0.60
C GLU A 76 9.90 -2.70 -0.32
N GLY A 77 8.80 -2.90 -1.06
CA GLY A 77 8.00 -4.11 -0.99
C GLY A 77 8.81 -5.38 -1.27
N ILE A 78 9.77 -5.34 -2.20
CA ILE A 78 10.67 -6.47 -2.49
C ILE A 78 11.62 -6.74 -1.31
N PHE A 79 12.26 -5.69 -0.76
CA PHE A 79 13.18 -5.84 0.37
C PHE A 79 12.48 -6.28 1.65
N SER A 80 11.27 -5.77 1.92
CA SER A 80 10.43 -6.18 3.05
C SER A 80 10.12 -7.69 3.05
N SER A 81 9.87 -8.26 1.86
CA SER A 81 9.77 -9.72 1.72
C SER A 81 11.05 -10.44 2.10
N PHE A 82 12.19 -9.97 1.61
CA PHE A 82 13.47 -10.60 1.93
C PHE A 82 13.83 -10.47 3.40
N ASP A 83 13.49 -9.37 4.06
CA ASP A 83 13.66 -9.21 5.51
C ASP A 83 12.82 -10.23 6.28
N THR A 84 11.57 -10.44 5.88
CA THR A 84 10.72 -11.46 6.49
C THR A 84 11.31 -12.86 6.29
N VAL A 85 11.75 -13.19 5.08
CA VAL A 85 12.38 -14.49 4.75
C VAL A 85 13.71 -14.68 5.52
N ARG A 86 14.46 -13.59 5.73
CA ARG A 86 15.71 -13.59 6.51
C ARG A 86 15.48 -13.83 7.99
N GLU A 87 14.47 -13.19 8.58
CA GLU A 87 14.07 -13.39 9.99
C GLU A 87 13.67 -14.85 10.26
N ASP A 88 13.22 -15.55 9.22
CA ASP A 88 12.75 -16.93 9.29
C ASP A 88 13.83 -17.98 9.04
N ALA A 89 15.08 -17.58 8.83
CA ALA A 89 16.17 -18.50 8.51
C ALA A 89 16.39 -19.61 9.55
N ALA A 90 15.97 -19.39 10.80
CA ALA A 90 16.08 -20.34 11.91
C ALA A 90 14.91 -21.33 12.03
N GLY A 91 13.96 -21.30 11.09
CA GLY A 91 12.73 -22.07 11.11
C GLY A 91 11.64 -21.39 11.95
N ARG A 92 10.38 -21.74 11.68
CA ARG A 92 9.21 -21.10 12.30
C ARG A 92 8.24 -22.16 12.82
N ARG A 93 7.77 -21.95 14.06
CA ARG A 93 6.61 -22.66 14.61
C ARG A 93 5.46 -21.67 14.75
N LEU A 94 4.31 -22.04 14.21
CA LEU A 94 3.11 -21.23 14.20
C LEU A 94 2.09 -21.88 15.14
N GLU A 95 1.49 -21.13 16.04
CA GLU A 95 0.51 -21.67 16.97
C GLU A 95 -0.89 -21.65 16.35
N THR A 96 -1.23 -20.55 15.67
CA THR A 96 -2.60 -20.29 15.19
C THR A 96 -2.67 -19.93 13.70
N TRP A 97 -3.87 -20.06 13.11
CA TRP A 97 -4.14 -19.58 11.75
C TRP A 97 -4.01 -18.06 11.59
N ALA A 98 -4.22 -17.30 12.67
CA ALA A 98 -4.04 -15.85 12.65
C ALA A 98 -2.56 -15.49 12.45
N GLU A 99 -1.67 -16.16 13.20
CA GLU A 99 -0.22 -16.04 13.03
C GLU A 99 0.22 -16.49 11.64
N TRP A 100 -0.29 -17.65 11.18
CA TRP A 100 0.01 -18.18 9.85
C TRP A 100 -0.38 -17.20 8.73
N SER A 101 -1.61 -16.65 8.76
CA SER A 101 -2.04 -15.71 7.73
C SER A 101 -1.30 -14.39 7.80
N SER A 102 -0.96 -13.90 9.00
CA SER A 102 -0.12 -12.70 9.15
C SER A 102 1.25 -12.90 8.51
N TRP A 103 1.88 -14.05 8.76
CA TRP A 103 3.18 -14.41 8.20
C TRP A 103 3.15 -14.56 6.66
N VAL A 104 2.15 -15.26 6.14
CA VAL A 104 1.97 -15.40 4.69
C VAL A 104 1.83 -14.03 4.04
N ARG A 105 1.06 -13.13 4.63
CA ARG A 105 0.84 -11.78 4.10
C ARG A 105 2.10 -10.93 4.09
N SER A 106 2.87 -10.92 5.18
CA SER A 106 4.11 -10.12 5.24
C SER A 106 5.14 -10.58 4.22
N THR A 107 5.18 -11.87 3.91
CA THR A 107 6.15 -12.42 2.97
C THR A 107 5.73 -12.19 1.51
N ASN A 108 4.43 -12.28 1.22
CA ASN A 108 3.97 -12.55 -0.14
C ASN A 108 3.00 -11.56 -0.75
N MET A 109 2.31 -10.74 0.05
CA MET A 109 1.43 -9.72 -0.52
C MET A 109 2.19 -8.74 -1.40
N SER A 110 3.39 -8.36 -0.99
CA SER A 110 4.32 -7.55 -1.77
C SER A 110 4.58 -8.11 -3.18
N TRP A 111 4.83 -9.41 -3.35
CA TRP A 111 5.04 -10.01 -4.68
C TRP A 111 3.78 -9.98 -5.56
N ALA A 112 2.62 -10.22 -4.94
CA ALA A 112 1.34 -10.09 -5.64
C ALA A 112 1.10 -8.62 -6.06
N GLU A 113 1.47 -7.67 -5.21
CA GLU A 113 1.41 -6.23 -5.49
C GLU A 113 2.37 -5.83 -6.63
N GLN A 114 3.62 -6.31 -6.65
CA GLN A 114 4.53 -6.07 -7.78
C GLN A 114 3.94 -6.56 -9.10
N CYS A 115 3.30 -7.73 -9.10
CA CYS A 115 2.63 -8.26 -10.29
C CYS A 115 1.42 -7.40 -10.71
N ARG A 116 0.66 -6.89 -9.74
CA ARG A 116 -0.48 -5.99 -9.98
C ARG A 116 0.00 -4.66 -10.56
N THR A 117 1.02 -4.05 -9.97
CA THR A 117 1.65 -2.80 -10.43
C THR A 117 2.22 -2.98 -11.83
N LEU A 118 2.91 -4.09 -12.12
CA LEU A 118 3.39 -4.40 -13.46
C LEU A 118 2.27 -4.42 -14.51
N LEU A 119 1.14 -5.06 -14.19
CA LEU A 119 -0.02 -5.10 -15.09
C LEU A 119 -0.66 -3.71 -15.27
N ASP A 120 -0.80 -2.96 -14.18
CA ASP A 120 -1.36 -1.61 -14.21
C ASP A 120 -0.52 -0.66 -15.08
N ARG A 121 0.80 -0.66 -14.88
CA ARG A 121 1.78 0.10 -15.69
C ARG A 121 1.78 -0.32 -17.16
N ALA A 122 1.41 -1.56 -17.44
CA ALA A 122 1.24 -2.07 -18.80
C ALA A 122 -0.08 -1.64 -19.47
N GLY A 123 -0.95 -0.91 -18.77
CA GLY A 123 -2.29 -0.51 -19.23
C GLY A 123 -3.38 -1.54 -18.93
N VAL A 124 -3.11 -2.52 -18.07
CA VAL A 124 -4.04 -3.58 -17.68
C VAL A 124 -4.31 -3.49 -16.19
N ALA A 125 -5.10 -2.50 -15.81
CA ALA A 125 -5.49 -2.31 -14.43
C ALA A 125 -6.17 -3.57 -13.87
N MET A 126 -5.78 -3.93 -12.65
CA MET A 126 -6.45 -4.93 -11.82
C MET A 126 -6.94 -4.25 -10.54
N PRO A 127 -7.96 -3.37 -10.66
CA PRO A 127 -8.56 -2.73 -9.50
C PRO A 127 -9.27 -3.78 -8.65
N LEU A 128 -9.12 -3.69 -7.34
CA LEU A 128 -9.89 -4.53 -6.41
C LEU A 128 -11.01 -3.70 -5.81
N ARG A 129 -12.23 -4.21 -5.92
CA ARG A 129 -13.41 -3.70 -5.22
C ARG A 129 -13.45 -4.21 -3.79
N TRP A 130 -14.21 -3.55 -2.91
CA TRP A 130 -14.39 -4.00 -1.51
C TRP A 130 -14.69 -5.49 -1.38
N GLU A 131 -15.69 -5.93 -2.13
CA GLU A 131 -16.19 -7.30 -2.13
C GLU A 131 -15.11 -8.32 -2.55
N GLN A 132 -14.04 -7.85 -3.19
CA GLN A 132 -12.98 -8.68 -3.75
C GLN A 132 -11.70 -8.69 -2.92
N ILE A 133 -11.50 -7.79 -1.96
CA ILE A 133 -10.22 -7.71 -1.20
C ILE A 133 -10.05 -8.90 -0.29
N GLU A 134 -11.10 -9.23 0.48
CA GLU A 134 -11.08 -10.40 1.35
C GLU A 134 -10.96 -11.67 0.49
N GLY A 135 -11.71 -11.74 -0.61
CA GLY A 135 -11.59 -12.82 -1.58
C GLY A 135 -10.17 -12.94 -2.14
N PHE A 136 -9.54 -11.85 -2.56
CA PHE A 136 -8.18 -11.88 -3.11
C PHE A 136 -7.16 -12.32 -2.05
N SER A 137 -7.31 -11.79 -0.84
CA SER A 137 -6.53 -12.20 0.33
C SER A 137 -6.65 -13.69 0.63
N ARG A 138 -7.88 -14.23 0.68
CA ARG A 138 -8.14 -15.65 0.89
C ARG A 138 -7.62 -16.49 -0.26
N PHE A 139 -7.74 -16.02 -1.49
CA PHE A 139 -7.18 -16.68 -2.66
C PHE A 139 -5.66 -16.85 -2.54
N LEU A 140 -4.94 -15.81 -2.08
CA LEU A 140 -3.51 -15.92 -1.79
C LEU A 140 -3.26 -16.92 -0.65
N ASP A 141 -3.99 -16.85 0.48
CA ASP A 141 -3.89 -17.84 1.56
C ASP A 141 -4.06 -19.28 1.02
N GLY A 142 -5.01 -19.51 0.11
CA GLY A 142 -5.24 -20.81 -0.52
C GLY A 142 -4.09 -21.27 -1.41
N MET A 143 -3.44 -20.35 -2.14
CA MET A 143 -2.22 -20.66 -2.88
C MET A 143 -1.09 -21.09 -1.95
N TYR A 144 -0.84 -20.32 -0.88
CA TYR A 144 0.24 -20.62 0.06
C TYR A 144 0.04 -21.92 0.81
N LEU A 145 -1.18 -22.18 1.31
CA LEU A 145 -1.46 -23.46 1.96
C LEU A 145 -1.28 -24.64 1.00
N THR A 146 -1.60 -24.46 -0.28
CA THR A 146 -1.35 -25.50 -1.29
C THR A 146 0.14 -25.75 -1.48
N ASP A 147 0.95 -24.68 -1.56
CA ASP A 147 2.39 -24.80 -1.73
C ASP A 147 3.05 -25.42 -0.49
N THR A 148 2.65 -25.02 0.74
CA THR A 148 3.05 -25.69 1.99
C THR A 148 2.78 -27.20 1.97
N LEU A 149 1.62 -27.63 1.43
CA LEU A 149 1.32 -29.06 1.32
C LEU A 149 2.13 -29.77 0.24
N VAL A 150 2.47 -29.08 -0.85
CA VAL A 150 3.29 -29.65 -1.94
C VAL A 150 4.75 -29.77 -1.52
N ASP A 151 5.25 -28.78 -0.78
CA ASP A 151 6.65 -28.68 -0.36
C ASP A 151 6.93 -29.35 0.99
N LEU A 152 5.89 -29.86 1.67
CA LEU A 152 5.99 -30.64 2.90
C LEU A 152 7.17 -31.65 2.96
N PRO A 153 7.45 -32.49 1.95
CA PRO A 153 8.62 -33.38 2.02
C PRO A 153 9.95 -32.64 2.18
N THR A 154 10.11 -31.48 1.52
CA THR A 154 11.30 -30.64 1.61
C THR A 154 11.37 -29.91 2.94
N ASP A 155 10.24 -29.40 3.44
CA ASP A 155 10.15 -28.78 4.78
C ASP A 155 10.54 -29.79 5.87
N LEU A 156 10.06 -31.03 5.76
CA LEU A 156 10.41 -32.12 6.70
C LEU A 156 11.85 -32.61 6.59
N GLU A 157 12.57 -32.31 5.51
CA GLU A 157 14.03 -32.53 5.45
C GLU A 157 14.79 -31.55 6.34
N ARG A 158 14.23 -30.37 6.57
CA ARG A 158 14.79 -29.31 7.41
C ARG A 158 14.27 -29.32 8.85
N GLY A 159 13.22 -30.10 9.10
CA GLY A 159 12.56 -30.16 10.40
C GLY A 159 11.51 -29.05 10.60
N ASP A 160 11.10 -28.41 9.51
CA ASP A 160 10.09 -27.35 9.52
C ASP A 160 8.68 -27.95 9.48
N LEU A 161 7.78 -27.31 10.22
CA LEU A 161 6.37 -27.67 10.27
C LEU A 161 5.53 -26.39 10.24
N LEU A 162 5.16 -25.98 9.03
CA LEU A 162 4.49 -24.71 8.75
C LEU A 162 2.97 -24.78 8.89
N VAL A 163 2.45 -25.88 9.44
CA VAL A 163 1.03 -26.02 9.81
C VAL A 163 0.86 -25.60 11.27
N PRO A 164 -0.16 -24.79 11.62
CA PRO A 164 -0.38 -24.36 12.99
C PRO A 164 -0.45 -25.51 14.01
N MET A 165 0.22 -25.36 15.15
CA MET A 165 0.27 -26.36 16.22
C MET A 165 -1.12 -26.67 16.79
N ALA A 166 -1.97 -25.65 16.93
CA ALA A 166 -3.36 -25.83 17.35
C ALA A 166 -4.16 -26.70 16.37
N GLU A 167 -3.81 -26.68 15.08
CA GLU A 167 -4.47 -27.52 14.07
C GLU A 167 -4.00 -28.98 14.17
N LEU A 168 -2.71 -29.21 14.41
CA LEU A 168 -2.18 -30.55 14.68
C LEU A 168 -2.86 -31.15 15.92
N ALA A 169 -2.96 -30.38 17.01
CA ALA A 169 -3.64 -30.79 18.23
C ALA A 169 -5.13 -31.07 18.01
N ARG A 170 -5.82 -30.26 17.18
CA ARG A 170 -7.25 -30.47 16.85
C ARG A 170 -7.54 -31.81 16.18
N PHE A 171 -6.56 -32.37 15.46
CA PHE A 171 -6.66 -33.67 14.81
C PHE A 171 -5.93 -34.79 15.55
N ASP A 172 -5.44 -34.55 16.78
CA ASP A 172 -4.63 -35.49 17.55
C ASP A 172 -3.37 -35.98 16.80
N VAL A 173 -2.78 -35.11 15.98
CA VAL A 173 -1.53 -35.38 15.25
C VAL A 173 -0.34 -34.94 16.09
N ALA A 174 0.49 -35.90 16.51
CA ALA A 174 1.73 -35.56 17.20
C ALA A 174 2.74 -34.95 16.21
N PRO A 175 3.38 -33.80 16.51
CA PRO A 175 4.41 -33.20 15.66
C PRO A 175 5.55 -34.18 15.31
N ASP A 176 5.95 -35.01 16.28
CA ASP A 176 7.00 -36.03 16.10
C ASP A 176 6.58 -37.16 15.15
N ASP A 177 5.27 -37.39 14.94
CA ASP A 177 4.81 -38.31 13.91
C ASP A 177 5.06 -37.72 12.52
N VAL A 178 4.77 -36.44 12.34
CA VAL A 178 4.97 -35.72 11.06
C VAL A 178 6.46 -35.60 10.75
N LEU A 179 7.26 -35.10 11.69
CA LEU A 179 8.72 -34.98 11.58
C LEU A 179 9.39 -36.34 11.38
N GLY A 180 8.91 -37.36 12.08
CA GLY A 180 9.34 -38.76 11.91
C GLY A 180 8.83 -39.43 10.63
N ARG A 181 8.11 -38.70 9.77
CA ARG A 181 7.53 -39.17 8.50
C ARG A 181 6.63 -40.40 8.66
N ARG A 182 5.86 -40.44 9.75
CA ARG A 182 4.88 -41.48 10.06
C ARG A 182 3.50 -41.07 9.55
N TRP A 183 2.95 -41.90 8.66
CA TRP A 183 1.62 -41.65 8.07
C TRP A 183 0.53 -42.31 8.92
N THR A 184 -0.06 -41.55 9.83
CA THR A 184 -1.15 -42.00 10.72
C THR A 184 -2.54 -41.73 10.12
N PRO A 185 -3.61 -42.40 10.59
CA PRO A 185 -4.98 -42.06 10.24
C PRO A 185 -5.36 -40.60 10.53
N GLU A 186 -4.88 -40.08 11.64
CA GLU A 186 -5.08 -38.70 12.11
C GLU A 186 -4.42 -37.71 11.14
N LEU A 187 -3.17 -37.97 10.73
CA LEU A 187 -2.47 -37.16 9.74
C LEU A 187 -3.15 -37.21 8.37
N ARG A 188 -3.68 -38.37 7.96
CA ARG A 188 -4.47 -38.49 6.74
C ARG A 188 -5.71 -37.59 6.80
N ALA A 189 -6.42 -37.58 7.92
CA ALA A 189 -7.59 -36.74 8.12
C ALA A 189 -7.23 -35.26 8.09
N LEU A 190 -6.15 -34.86 8.77
CA LEU A 190 -5.63 -33.50 8.76
C LEU A 190 -5.28 -33.04 7.34
N VAL A 191 -4.54 -33.83 6.57
CA VAL A 191 -4.20 -33.48 5.17
C VAL A 191 -5.47 -33.28 4.33
N GLY A 192 -6.50 -34.11 4.54
CA GLY A 192 -7.79 -33.94 3.87
C GLY A 192 -8.51 -32.64 4.22
N GLU A 193 -8.47 -32.23 5.50
CA GLU A 193 -9.01 -30.94 5.94
C GLU A 193 -8.20 -29.77 5.34
N LEU A 194 -6.87 -29.85 5.34
CA LEU A 194 -6.01 -28.80 4.81
C LEU A 194 -6.21 -28.63 3.30
N THR A 195 -6.34 -29.72 2.53
CA THR A 195 -6.63 -29.62 1.08
C THR A 195 -8.03 -29.08 0.81
N ALA A 196 -9.02 -29.43 1.64
CA ALA A 196 -10.37 -28.89 1.54
C ALA A 196 -10.40 -27.39 1.86
N ARG A 197 -9.69 -26.96 2.91
CA ARG A 197 -9.53 -25.55 3.29
C ARG A 197 -8.85 -24.75 2.20
N ALA A 198 -7.72 -25.23 1.68
CA ALA A 198 -7.00 -24.59 0.58
C ALA A 198 -7.92 -24.41 -0.65
N ARG A 199 -8.73 -25.43 -0.98
CA ARG A 199 -9.71 -25.36 -2.08
C ARG A 199 -10.78 -24.30 -1.82
N GLY A 200 -11.37 -24.27 -0.63
CA GLY A 200 -12.35 -23.24 -0.26
C GLY A 200 -11.77 -21.82 -0.30
N TRP A 201 -10.49 -21.67 0.05
CA TRP A 201 -9.77 -20.40 -0.04
C TRP A 201 -9.44 -20.00 -1.48
N LEU A 202 -9.12 -20.95 -2.37
CA LEU A 202 -8.89 -20.68 -3.79
C LEU A 202 -10.19 -20.34 -4.56
N ASP A 203 -11.32 -20.94 -4.17
CA ASP A 203 -12.62 -20.77 -4.81
C ASP A 203 -13.38 -19.56 -4.26
N GLN A 204 -12.97 -18.36 -4.65
CA GLN A 204 -13.56 -17.10 -4.17
C GLN A 204 -14.62 -16.57 -5.15
N PRO A 205 -15.93 -16.60 -4.78
CA PRO A 205 -16.99 -16.07 -5.62
C PRO A 205 -16.76 -14.58 -5.89
N GLY A 206 -17.03 -14.13 -7.13
CA GLY A 206 -16.94 -12.70 -7.47
C GLY A 206 -15.52 -12.14 -7.61
N LEU A 207 -14.46 -12.90 -7.27
CA LEU A 207 -13.06 -12.41 -7.35
C LEU A 207 -12.66 -11.92 -8.75
N THR A 208 -13.26 -12.50 -9.80
CA THR A 208 -12.99 -12.10 -11.20
C THR A 208 -14.09 -11.24 -11.82
N ALA A 209 -15.12 -10.88 -11.07
CA ALA A 209 -16.22 -10.07 -11.57
C ALA A 209 -15.74 -8.63 -11.83
N GLY A 210 -16.10 -8.05 -12.97
CA GLY A 210 -15.70 -6.68 -13.31
C GLY A 210 -14.21 -6.46 -13.61
N LEU A 211 -13.36 -7.47 -13.42
CA LEU A 211 -11.95 -7.38 -13.80
C LEU A 211 -11.79 -7.38 -15.32
N HIS A 212 -10.72 -6.73 -15.77
CA HIS A 212 -10.26 -6.85 -17.14
C HIS A 212 -10.07 -8.34 -17.54
N PRO A 213 -10.40 -8.76 -18.79
CA PRO A 213 -10.36 -10.16 -19.19
C PRO A 213 -9.04 -10.87 -18.92
N VAL A 214 -7.92 -10.18 -19.05
CA VAL A 214 -6.58 -10.73 -18.80
C VAL A 214 -6.40 -11.14 -17.32
N PRO A 215 -6.48 -10.24 -16.31
CA PRO A 215 -6.46 -10.63 -14.89
C PRO A 215 -7.44 -11.75 -14.55
N ALA A 216 -8.67 -11.69 -15.08
CA ALA A 216 -9.68 -12.74 -14.85
C ALA A 216 -9.23 -14.12 -15.38
N ILE A 217 -8.62 -14.17 -16.58
CA ILE A 217 -8.06 -15.41 -17.16
C ILE A 217 -6.89 -15.91 -16.30
N LEU A 218 -6.00 -15.01 -15.86
CA LEU A 218 -4.84 -15.35 -15.04
C LEU A 218 -5.29 -16.00 -13.72
N LEU A 219 -6.17 -15.33 -12.97
CA LEU A 219 -6.68 -15.83 -11.69
C LEU A 219 -7.37 -17.18 -11.84
N ARG A 220 -8.29 -17.33 -12.80
CA ARG A 220 -8.98 -18.62 -13.05
C ARG A 220 -8.03 -19.74 -13.44
N THR A 221 -6.99 -19.42 -14.22
CA THR A 221 -5.98 -20.42 -14.60
C THR A 221 -5.15 -20.83 -13.40
N THR A 222 -4.76 -19.87 -12.56
CA THR A 222 -4.05 -20.14 -11.30
C THR A 222 -4.89 -21.04 -10.40
N THR A 223 -6.16 -20.71 -10.13
CA THR A 223 -7.09 -21.58 -9.38
C THR A 223 -7.10 -23.01 -9.95
N GLY A 224 -7.23 -23.14 -11.28
CA GLY A 224 -7.24 -24.45 -11.94
C GLY A 224 -5.95 -25.26 -11.78
N LEU A 225 -4.79 -24.61 -11.82
CA LEU A 225 -3.48 -25.25 -11.61
C LEU A 225 -3.30 -25.67 -10.15
N PHE A 226 -3.68 -24.82 -9.21
CA PHE A 226 -3.60 -25.12 -7.78
C PHE A 226 -4.59 -26.24 -7.39
N HIS A 227 -5.77 -26.30 -7.98
CA HIS A 227 -6.67 -27.46 -7.85
C HIS A 227 -6.06 -28.75 -8.38
N ALA A 228 -5.22 -28.68 -9.42
CA ALA A 228 -4.52 -29.84 -9.94
C ALA A 228 -3.38 -30.28 -9.00
N ARG A 229 -2.72 -29.33 -8.33
CA ARG A 229 -1.73 -29.57 -7.25
C ARG A 229 -2.38 -30.22 -6.03
N LEU A 230 -3.48 -29.68 -5.51
CA LEU A 230 -4.21 -30.27 -4.38
C LEU A 230 -4.67 -31.71 -4.67
N ARG A 231 -5.16 -31.97 -5.89
CA ARG A 231 -5.48 -33.34 -6.32
C ARG A 231 -4.26 -34.26 -6.37
N ALA A 232 -3.06 -33.74 -6.60
CA ALA A 232 -1.83 -34.51 -6.57
C ALA A 232 -1.40 -34.81 -5.11
N VAL A 233 -1.54 -33.84 -4.21
CA VAL A 233 -1.35 -34.03 -2.75
C VAL A 233 -2.25 -35.16 -2.25
N GLU A 234 -3.56 -35.08 -2.50
CA GLU A 234 -4.54 -36.09 -2.08
C GLU A 234 -4.21 -37.50 -2.62
N ARG A 235 -3.75 -37.60 -3.87
CA ARG A 235 -3.36 -38.87 -4.50
C ARG A 235 -2.04 -39.44 -3.98
N SER A 236 -1.19 -38.62 -3.35
CA SER A 236 0.12 -39.05 -2.87
C SER A 236 0.02 -39.95 -1.63
N GLY A 237 -1.01 -39.75 -0.79
CA GLY A 237 -1.17 -40.49 0.47
C GLY A 237 0.10 -40.46 1.31
N ALA A 238 0.54 -41.61 1.82
CA ALA A 238 1.76 -41.72 2.62
C ALA A 238 3.05 -41.27 1.90
N ALA A 239 3.07 -41.27 0.56
CA ALA A 239 4.24 -40.79 -0.20
C ALA A 239 4.46 -39.28 -0.05
N LEU A 240 3.43 -38.52 0.39
CA LEU A 240 3.50 -37.08 0.62
C LEU A 240 4.63 -36.69 1.57
N LEU A 241 4.93 -37.51 2.58
CA LEU A 241 5.98 -37.23 3.57
C LEU A 241 7.41 -37.43 3.03
N ARG A 242 7.55 -37.89 1.79
CA ARG A 242 8.85 -38.27 1.22
C ARG A 242 9.09 -37.79 -0.20
N ARG A 243 8.04 -37.43 -0.93
CA ARG A 243 8.13 -37.08 -2.35
C ARG A 243 7.16 -35.96 -2.69
N THR A 244 7.69 -34.92 -3.33
CA THR A 244 6.90 -33.79 -3.83
C THR A 244 5.81 -34.27 -4.79
N PRO A 245 4.53 -33.95 -4.55
CA PRO A 245 3.44 -34.29 -5.45
C PRO A 245 3.62 -33.65 -6.83
N ARG A 246 3.44 -34.44 -7.90
CA ARG A 246 3.56 -33.94 -9.28
C ARG A 246 2.20 -33.90 -9.99
N VAL A 247 1.92 -32.76 -10.62
CA VAL A 247 0.76 -32.62 -11.51
C VAL A 247 1.07 -33.29 -12.85
N SER A 248 0.14 -34.11 -13.36
CA SER A 248 0.34 -34.77 -14.65
C SER A 248 0.32 -33.77 -15.81
N ALA A 249 1.10 -34.04 -16.85
CA ALA A 249 1.14 -33.21 -18.06
C ALA A 249 -0.26 -33.05 -18.70
N VAL A 250 -1.09 -34.09 -18.66
CA VAL A 250 -2.48 -34.04 -19.15
C VAL A 250 -3.33 -33.07 -18.33
N ALA A 251 -3.21 -33.08 -17.00
CA ALA A 251 -3.96 -32.16 -16.13
C ALA A 251 -3.50 -30.72 -16.35
N GLN A 252 -2.20 -30.47 -16.46
CA GLN A 252 -1.65 -29.15 -16.79
C GLN A 252 -2.14 -28.67 -18.16
N TRP A 253 -2.11 -29.54 -19.18
CA TRP A 253 -2.56 -29.20 -20.53
C TRP A 253 -4.05 -28.85 -20.57
N ARG A 254 -4.91 -29.59 -19.86
CA ARG A 254 -6.35 -29.31 -19.77
C ARG A 254 -6.66 -27.92 -19.19
N VAL A 255 -5.80 -27.41 -18.30
CA VAL A 255 -5.95 -26.06 -17.73
C VAL A 255 -5.32 -25.01 -18.65
N LEU A 256 -4.08 -25.24 -19.10
CA LEU A 256 -3.30 -24.23 -19.83
C LEU A 256 -3.71 -24.05 -21.29
N ALA A 257 -4.12 -25.10 -21.99
CA ALA A 257 -4.47 -25.00 -23.41
C ALA A 257 -5.62 -24.02 -23.69
N PRO A 258 -6.80 -24.13 -23.02
CA PRO A 258 -7.88 -23.16 -23.23
C PRO A 258 -7.50 -21.75 -22.72
N ALA A 259 -6.73 -21.67 -21.63
CA ALA A 259 -6.27 -20.40 -21.08
C ALA A 259 -5.34 -19.65 -22.05
N ARG A 260 -4.41 -20.36 -22.71
CA ARG A 260 -3.51 -19.78 -23.73
C ARG A 260 -4.29 -19.20 -24.90
N ALA A 261 -5.30 -19.91 -25.38
CA ALA A 261 -6.15 -19.42 -26.48
C ALA A 261 -6.88 -18.13 -26.07
N ARG A 262 -7.53 -18.11 -24.90
CA ARG A 262 -8.25 -16.93 -24.40
C ARG A 262 -7.31 -15.75 -24.13
N ALA A 263 -6.17 -16.00 -23.50
CA ALA A 263 -5.17 -14.96 -23.22
C ALA A 263 -4.62 -14.37 -24.52
N ALA A 264 -4.31 -15.19 -25.52
CA ALA A 264 -3.83 -14.72 -26.82
C ALA A 264 -4.82 -13.79 -27.53
N VAL A 265 -6.12 -14.08 -27.42
CA VAL A 265 -7.17 -13.19 -27.94
C VAL A 265 -7.24 -11.90 -27.12
N ALA A 266 -7.27 -12.01 -25.78
CA ALA A 266 -7.36 -10.84 -24.91
C ALA A 266 -6.19 -9.87 -25.13
N TRP A 267 -4.95 -10.37 -25.23
CA TRP A 267 -3.77 -9.53 -25.49
C TRP A 267 -3.72 -8.87 -26.86
N ARG A 268 -4.48 -9.35 -27.85
CA ARG A 268 -4.59 -8.67 -29.16
C ARG A 268 -5.51 -7.45 -29.13
N LEU A 269 -6.39 -7.37 -28.15
CA LEU A 269 -7.39 -6.31 -28.01
C LEU A 269 -6.95 -5.20 -27.06
N VAL A 270 -5.78 -5.35 -26.43
CA VAL A 270 -5.29 -4.49 -25.36
C VAL A 270 -4.02 -3.79 -25.84
N PRO A 271 -4.00 -2.45 -25.91
CA PRO A 271 -2.76 -1.72 -26.15
C PRO A 271 -1.86 -1.89 -24.93
N ILE A 272 -0.66 -2.47 -25.12
CA ILE A 272 0.33 -2.61 -24.05
C ILE A 272 1.25 -1.41 -24.09
N SER A 273 1.32 -0.68 -22.98
CA SER A 273 2.34 0.34 -22.77
C SER A 273 3.57 -0.31 -22.15
N ALA A 274 4.59 -0.59 -22.95
CA ALA A 274 5.88 -1.07 -22.45
C ALA A 274 6.88 0.09 -22.47
N PRO A 275 7.34 0.58 -21.31
CA PRO A 275 8.38 1.60 -21.26
C PRO A 275 9.62 1.12 -22.02
N PRO A 276 10.43 1.98 -22.64
CA PRO A 276 11.70 1.56 -23.23
C PRO A 276 12.63 0.96 -22.14
N PRO A 277 13.60 0.10 -22.50
CA PRO A 277 14.60 -0.40 -21.54
C PRO A 277 15.31 0.76 -20.85
N ALA A 278 15.64 0.62 -19.56
CA ALA A 278 16.41 1.65 -18.86
C ALA A 278 17.78 1.82 -19.58
N ALA A 279 18.15 3.07 -19.88
CA ALA A 279 19.42 3.37 -20.55
C ALA A 279 20.58 2.86 -19.67
N GLY A 280 21.28 1.82 -20.14
CA GLY A 280 22.41 1.18 -19.43
C GLY A 280 22.26 -0.32 -19.13
N ALA A 281 21.07 -0.91 -19.30
CA ALA A 281 20.83 -2.32 -18.94
C ALA A 281 21.19 -3.36 -20.02
N LEU A 282 21.44 -2.94 -21.27
CA LEU A 282 21.74 -3.85 -22.39
C LEU A 282 22.81 -3.25 -23.33
N THR A 283 23.99 -2.94 -22.82
CA THR A 283 25.18 -2.74 -23.66
C THR A 283 26.15 -3.90 -23.45
N GLY A 284 25.72 -5.08 -23.88
CA GLY A 284 26.49 -6.32 -23.86
C GLY A 284 26.21 -7.19 -25.08
N ALA A 285 25.91 -6.60 -26.23
CA ALA A 285 25.93 -7.29 -27.52
C ALA A 285 26.03 -6.26 -28.64
N SER A 286 27.19 -6.25 -29.30
CA SER A 286 27.51 -5.44 -30.47
C SER A 286 26.48 -5.61 -31.58
N ALA A 287 25.94 -4.49 -32.08
CA ALA A 287 25.36 -4.42 -33.41
C ALA A 287 25.77 -3.08 -34.04
N GLU A 288 26.67 -3.20 -35.01
CA GLU A 288 27.25 -2.12 -35.79
C GLU A 288 26.17 -1.28 -36.47
N ALA A 289 26.29 0.04 -36.32
CA ALA A 289 25.52 1.00 -37.08
C ALA A 289 25.95 1.00 -38.56
N ARG A 290 24.98 0.93 -39.46
CA ARG A 290 25.14 1.33 -40.87
C ARG A 290 24.25 2.53 -41.18
N PRO A 291 24.76 3.58 -41.84
CA PRO A 291 23.95 4.69 -42.32
C PRO A 291 23.44 4.43 -43.75
N GLY A 292 22.22 4.85 -44.06
CA GLY A 292 21.66 4.90 -45.41
C GLY A 292 20.35 5.69 -45.39
N SER A 293 20.41 6.98 -45.72
CA SER A 293 20.09 7.56 -47.04
C SER A 293 18.59 7.77 -47.24
N GLY A 294 18.18 9.04 -47.27
CA GLY A 294 16.78 9.44 -47.39
C GLY A 294 16.20 9.34 -48.80
N ARG A 295 14.91 9.65 -48.89
CA ARG A 295 14.27 10.40 -49.98
C ARG A 295 12.84 10.76 -49.57
N GLY A 296 12.44 11.97 -49.94
CA GLY A 296 11.17 12.57 -49.58
C GLY A 296 9.97 12.10 -50.39
N GLY A 297 8.85 12.73 -50.09
CA GLY A 297 7.57 12.62 -50.79
C GLY A 297 6.53 13.39 -50.00
N SER A 298 6.21 14.59 -50.47
CA SER A 298 5.00 15.32 -50.12
C SER A 298 3.76 14.56 -50.61
N ASP A 299 2.63 14.71 -49.92
CA ASP A 299 1.43 15.34 -50.47
C ASP A 299 0.32 15.36 -49.42
N GLY A 300 -0.33 16.52 -49.29
CA GLY A 300 -1.43 16.76 -48.36
C GLY A 300 -2.79 16.41 -48.93
N HIS A 301 -3.78 16.40 -48.04
CA HIS A 301 -5.24 16.62 -48.17
C HIS A 301 -5.73 16.61 -46.70
N GLY A 302 -6.56 17.49 -46.14
CA GLY A 302 -7.55 18.44 -46.67
C GLY A 302 -8.87 18.23 -45.91
N GLY A 303 -9.24 19.14 -45.01
CA GLY A 303 -10.58 19.29 -44.38
C GLY A 303 -10.93 18.28 -43.27
N THR A 304 -11.70 18.60 -42.23
CA THR A 304 -12.63 19.71 -41.98
C THR A 304 -12.89 19.88 -40.48
N ASP A 305 -13.13 21.13 -40.08
CA ASP A 305 -13.64 21.55 -38.78
C ASP A 305 -14.98 20.89 -38.42
N GLY A 306 -15.16 20.64 -37.12
CA GLY A 306 -16.41 20.20 -36.51
C GLY A 306 -16.52 20.74 -35.09
N HIS A 307 -16.92 21.99 -34.96
CA HIS A 307 -17.41 22.59 -33.71
C HIS A 307 -18.63 21.84 -33.19
N GLY A 308 -18.57 21.45 -31.92
CA GLY A 308 -19.71 20.95 -31.14
C GLY A 308 -19.62 21.49 -29.73
N GLY A 309 -19.79 22.81 -29.58
CA GLY A 309 -20.00 23.45 -28.29
C GLY A 309 -21.34 23.03 -27.72
N THR A 310 -21.33 22.36 -26.58
CA THR A 310 -22.51 22.20 -25.73
C THR A 310 -22.41 23.22 -24.61
N ASP A 311 -23.31 24.21 -24.66
CA ASP A 311 -23.57 25.20 -23.62
C ASP A 311 -23.83 24.53 -22.27
N GLY A 312 -22.78 24.40 -21.47
CA GLY A 312 -22.89 24.16 -20.04
C GLY A 312 -23.26 25.46 -19.34
N ARG A 313 -24.56 25.72 -19.14
CA ARG A 313 -24.99 26.69 -18.12
C ARG A 313 -24.32 26.31 -16.79
N PRO A 314 -23.67 27.22 -16.07
CA PRO A 314 -23.16 26.91 -14.74
C PRO A 314 -24.37 26.63 -13.84
N GLY A 315 -24.52 25.37 -13.42
CA GLY A 315 -25.45 25.03 -12.36
C GLY A 315 -25.07 25.86 -11.15
N GLY A 316 -25.97 26.71 -10.67
CA GLY A 316 -25.72 27.58 -9.52
C GLY A 316 -25.20 26.75 -8.35
N ALA A 317 -24.05 27.12 -7.81
CA ALA A 317 -23.45 26.47 -6.66
C ALA A 317 -24.48 26.40 -5.53
N ARG A 318 -24.71 25.18 -5.02
CA ARG A 318 -25.62 24.94 -3.90
C ARG A 318 -25.16 25.81 -2.71
N PRO A 319 -26.07 26.57 -2.07
CA PRO A 319 -25.70 27.50 -1.01
C PRO A 319 -25.02 26.76 0.14
N VAL A 320 -23.90 27.31 0.62
CA VAL A 320 -23.16 26.81 1.79
C VAL A 320 -24.02 26.95 3.04
N LEU A 321 -24.12 25.89 3.83
CA LEU A 321 -24.77 25.93 5.15
C LEU A 321 -23.78 26.38 6.24
N PRO A 322 -24.22 27.16 7.25
CA PRO A 322 -23.38 27.46 8.41
C PRO A 322 -23.09 26.17 9.21
N PRO A 323 -21.95 26.09 9.92
CA PRO A 323 -21.63 24.95 10.78
C PRO A 323 -22.73 24.70 11.82
N LYS A 324 -22.98 23.42 12.15
CA LYS A 324 -23.94 23.07 13.19
C LYS A 324 -23.37 23.41 14.57
N PRO A 325 -24.09 24.17 15.43
CA PRO A 325 -23.64 24.47 16.79
C PRO A 325 -23.44 23.21 17.64
N HIS A 326 -22.50 23.27 18.59
CA HIS A 326 -22.29 22.17 19.53
C HIS A 326 -23.52 21.94 20.42
N PRO A 327 -23.92 20.69 20.73
CA PRO A 327 -25.09 20.38 21.55
C PRO A 327 -25.09 21.00 22.96
N SER A 328 -23.91 21.27 23.52
CA SER A 328 -23.80 21.92 24.85
C SER A 328 -24.10 23.42 24.82
N GLY A 329 -24.20 24.03 23.63
CA GLY A 329 -24.32 25.47 23.49
C GLY A 329 -22.99 26.23 23.62
N ALA A 330 -21.86 25.52 23.76
CA ALA A 330 -20.53 26.14 23.72
C ALA A 330 -20.33 26.97 22.43
N ARG A 331 -19.46 27.99 22.53
CA ARG A 331 -19.10 28.88 21.42
C ARG A 331 -17.58 28.91 21.28
N PRO A 332 -17.05 29.12 20.06
CA PRO A 332 -15.62 29.21 19.85
C PRO A 332 -15.02 30.35 20.70
N PRO A 333 -13.80 30.17 21.22
CA PRO A 333 -13.08 31.27 21.88
C PRO A 333 -12.74 32.36 20.87
N LEU A 334 -12.65 33.60 21.34
CA LEU A 334 -12.15 34.71 20.52
C LEU A 334 -10.63 34.64 20.48
N ILE A 335 -10.08 34.48 19.27
CA ILE A 335 -8.64 34.41 19.01
C ILE A 335 -8.30 35.47 17.97
N ASP A 336 -7.33 36.33 18.29
CA ASP A 336 -6.83 37.32 17.35
C ASP A 336 -6.23 36.66 16.12
N ALA A 337 -6.46 37.23 14.94
CA ALA A 337 -6.10 36.61 13.66
C ALA A 337 -4.58 36.35 13.51
N ASP A 338 -3.73 37.16 14.15
CA ASP A 338 -2.28 37.01 14.16
C ASP A 338 -1.77 35.89 15.09
N ARG A 339 -2.63 35.42 16.01
CA ARG A 339 -2.36 34.34 16.97
C ARG A 339 -3.03 33.02 16.60
N MET A 340 -3.96 33.03 15.64
CA MET A 340 -4.58 31.82 15.11
C MET A 340 -3.50 30.95 14.41
N PRO A 341 -3.38 29.65 14.72
CA PRO A 341 -2.57 28.76 13.90
C PRO A 341 -3.15 28.73 12.47
N GLY A 342 -2.30 28.91 11.47
CA GLY A 342 -2.69 28.76 10.07
C GLY A 342 -3.03 27.32 9.72
N HIS A 343 -2.40 26.35 10.40
CA HIS A 343 -2.59 24.93 10.16
C HIS A 343 -2.53 24.08 11.43
N VAL A 344 -3.61 23.33 11.69
CA VAL A 344 -3.65 22.29 12.74
C VAL A 344 -3.63 20.91 12.09
N ALA A 345 -2.70 20.05 12.52
CA ALA A 345 -2.65 18.65 12.14
C ALA A 345 -3.04 17.75 13.32
N VAL A 346 -3.85 16.73 13.10
CA VAL A 346 -4.41 15.89 14.16
C VAL A 346 -4.14 14.41 13.92
N ILE A 347 -3.56 13.74 14.92
CA ILE A 347 -3.43 12.28 14.98
C ILE A 347 -4.59 11.73 15.83
N ALA A 348 -5.61 11.20 15.14
CA ALA A 348 -6.84 10.66 15.73
C ALA A 348 -6.63 9.25 16.32
N ASP A 349 -5.89 9.15 17.42
CA ASP A 349 -5.54 7.87 18.07
C ASP A 349 -6.48 7.50 19.23
N GLY A 350 -6.56 6.21 19.53
CA GLY A 350 -7.35 5.66 20.63
C GLY A 350 -8.68 4.99 20.23
N ASN A 351 -9.09 5.04 18.95
CA ASN A 351 -10.36 4.44 18.48
C ASN A 351 -10.54 2.97 18.92
N GLY A 352 -9.55 2.12 18.62
CA GLY A 352 -9.62 0.71 18.95
C GLY A 352 -9.53 0.43 20.46
N ARG A 353 -8.71 1.19 21.21
CA ARG A 353 -8.58 1.08 22.67
C ARG A 353 -9.89 1.43 23.36
N TRP A 354 -10.52 2.54 22.93
CA TRP A 354 -11.82 2.98 23.41
C TRP A 354 -12.91 1.92 23.27
N ALA A 355 -12.95 1.23 22.13
CA ALA A 355 -13.92 0.15 21.89
C ALA A 355 -13.63 -1.07 22.77
N THR A 356 -12.37 -1.50 22.85
CA THR A 356 -11.95 -2.64 23.66
C THR A 356 -12.27 -2.44 25.14
N GLU A 357 -12.01 -1.26 25.70
CA GLU A 357 -12.34 -0.94 27.11
C GLU A 357 -13.84 -0.99 27.41
N ARG A 358 -14.68 -0.87 26.39
CA ARG A 358 -16.15 -0.92 26.50
C ARG A 358 -16.73 -2.28 26.12
N GLY A 359 -15.88 -3.28 25.86
CA GLY A 359 -16.31 -4.60 25.39
C GLY A 359 -16.94 -4.57 23.99
N LEU A 360 -16.65 -3.54 23.19
CA LEU A 360 -17.19 -3.37 21.85
C LEU A 360 -16.19 -3.85 20.78
N PRO A 361 -16.68 -4.30 19.61
CA PRO A 361 -15.83 -4.51 18.45
C PRO A 361 -15.08 -3.23 18.04
N ARG A 362 -13.84 -3.37 17.55
CA ARG A 362 -12.97 -2.21 17.21
C ARG A 362 -13.58 -1.26 16.17
N HIS A 363 -14.41 -1.77 15.25
CA HIS A 363 -15.09 -0.93 14.25
C HIS A 363 -16.08 0.07 14.87
N GLU A 364 -16.67 -0.24 16.02
CA GLU A 364 -17.54 0.71 16.73
C GLU A 364 -16.75 1.92 17.26
N GLY A 365 -15.48 1.72 17.63
CA GLY A 365 -14.57 2.82 17.94
C GLY A 365 -14.33 3.74 16.75
N HIS A 366 -14.14 3.17 15.56
CA HIS A 366 -13.98 3.95 14.33
C HIS A 366 -15.27 4.70 13.93
N ARG A 367 -16.44 4.09 14.11
CA ARG A 367 -17.74 4.76 13.92
C ARG A 367 -17.90 5.96 14.85
N ALA A 368 -17.59 5.80 16.13
CA ALA A 368 -17.61 6.90 17.09
C ALA A 368 -16.54 7.97 16.76
N GLY A 369 -15.38 7.55 16.26
CA GLY A 369 -14.34 8.44 15.77
C GLY A 369 -14.76 9.28 14.55
N ALA A 370 -15.58 8.75 13.65
CA ALA A 370 -16.14 9.52 12.53
C ALA A 370 -17.07 10.65 13.03
N ALA A 371 -17.86 10.38 14.08
CA ALA A 371 -18.68 11.41 14.71
C ALA A 371 -17.82 12.51 15.36
N ALA A 372 -16.75 12.15 16.07
CA ALA A 372 -15.80 13.12 16.61
C ALA A 372 -15.15 13.96 15.50
N LEU A 373 -14.73 13.33 14.39
CA LEU A 373 -14.17 14.04 13.24
C LEU A 373 -15.12 15.11 12.69
N ARG A 374 -16.40 14.77 12.47
CA ARG A 374 -17.40 15.75 12.00
C ARG A 374 -17.53 16.93 12.95
N ASP A 375 -17.58 16.68 14.26
CA ASP A 375 -17.69 17.75 15.26
C ASP A 375 -16.45 18.65 15.26
N ILE A 376 -15.25 18.07 15.14
CA ILE A 376 -13.97 18.79 15.04
C ILE A 376 -13.93 19.68 13.79
N VAL A 377 -14.39 19.18 12.64
CA VAL A 377 -14.44 19.98 11.41
C VAL A 377 -15.42 21.14 11.54
N HIS A 378 -16.61 20.93 12.13
CA HIS A 378 -17.51 22.05 12.47
C HIS A 378 -16.85 23.05 13.41
N GLY A 379 -16.12 22.57 14.42
CA GLY A 379 -15.34 23.40 15.34
C GLY A 379 -14.27 24.25 14.66
N ALA A 380 -13.57 23.67 13.68
CA ALA A 380 -12.57 24.33 12.87
C ALA A 380 -13.19 25.44 12.00
N LEU A 381 -14.34 25.17 11.37
CA LEU A 381 -15.10 26.20 10.65
C LEU A 381 -15.59 27.32 11.58
N GLU A 382 -16.13 26.97 12.75
CA GLU A 382 -16.68 27.95 13.71
C GLU A 382 -15.61 28.90 14.26
N ILE A 383 -14.40 28.39 14.52
CA ILE A 383 -13.29 29.19 15.03
C ILE A 383 -12.52 29.93 13.92
N GLY A 384 -12.80 29.64 12.65
CA GLY A 384 -12.16 30.29 11.49
C GLY A 384 -10.78 29.74 11.14
N LEU A 385 -10.54 28.44 11.39
CA LEU A 385 -9.29 27.78 11.03
C LEU A 385 -9.17 27.59 9.52
N GLY A 386 -8.03 27.96 8.92
CA GLY A 386 -7.82 27.85 7.48
C GLY A 386 -7.48 26.44 6.99
N HIS A 387 -6.66 25.70 7.74
CA HIS A 387 -6.23 24.34 7.40
C HIS A 387 -6.36 23.37 8.57
N LEU A 388 -7.00 22.23 8.31
CA LEU A 388 -7.09 21.10 9.23
C LEU A 388 -6.64 19.83 8.50
N THR A 389 -5.59 19.16 8.97
CA THR A 389 -5.14 17.88 8.42
C THR A 389 -5.36 16.76 9.43
N VAL A 390 -5.99 15.66 9.04
CA VAL A 390 -6.29 14.53 9.95
C VAL A 390 -5.67 13.25 9.45
N TYR A 391 -4.96 12.55 10.34
CA TYR A 391 -4.39 11.24 10.05
C TYR A 391 -5.44 10.13 10.20
N ALA A 392 -6.06 9.72 9.09
CA ALA A 392 -7.16 8.75 9.12
C ALA A 392 -6.71 7.30 8.92
N PHE A 393 -5.75 7.04 8.03
CA PHE A 393 -5.20 5.71 7.82
C PHE A 393 -3.72 5.78 7.39
N SER A 394 -2.84 5.13 8.16
CA SER A 394 -1.39 5.10 7.87
C SER A 394 -0.96 3.89 7.05
N THR A 395 0.17 3.99 6.36
CA THR A 395 0.82 2.84 5.70
C THR A 395 1.14 1.71 6.67
N GLU A 396 1.42 2.01 7.94
CA GLU A 396 1.68 0.97 8.95
C GLU A 396 0.40 0.24 9.41
N ASN A 397 -0.80 0.78 9.11
CA ASN A 397 -2.07 0.16 9.49
C ASN A 397 -2.41 -1.07 8.63
N TRP A 398 -1.71 -1.32 7.52
CA TRP A 398 -1.84 -2.55 6.73
C TRP A 398 -1.47 -3.82 7.52
N ARG A 399 -0.73 -3.71 8.63
CA ARG A 399 -0.41 -4.83 9.52
C ARG A 399 -1.59 -5.31 10.39
N ARG A 400 -2.70 -4.58 10.39
CA ARG A 400 -3.91 -4.95 11.14
C ARG A 400 -4.64 -6.13 10.45
N PRO A 401 -5.52 -6.86 11.17
CA PRO A 401 -6.31 -7.92 10.56
C PRO A 401 -7.12 -7.40 9.36
N ALA A 402 -7.12 -8.15 8.25
CA ALA A 402 -7.77 -7.73 7.01
C ALA A 402 -9.25 -7.36 7.18
N GLY A 403 -9.99 -8.10 8.02
CA GLY A 403 -11.38 -7.77 8.34
C GLY A 403 -11.55 -6.42 9.04
N GLU A 404 -10.60 -6.02 9.92
CA GLU A 404 -10.61 -4.69 10.53
C GLU A 404 -10.34 -3.59 9.51
N VAL A 405 -9.34 -3.80 8.63
CA VAL A 405 -8.97 -2.83 7.59
C VAL A 405 -10.12 -2.63 6.59
N SER A 406 -10.73 -3.72 6.10
CA SER A 406 -11.88 -3.66 5.19
C SER A 406 -13.06 -2.92 5.81
N GLU A 407 -13.37 -3.17 7.09
CA GLU A 407 -14.50 -2.54 7.78
C GLU A 407 -14.26 -1.06 8.06
N LEU A 408 -13.02 -0.68 8.41
CA LEU A 408 -12.61 0.71 8.58
C LEU A 408 -12.83 1.49 7.28
N PHE A 409 -12.35 0.95 6.17
CA PHE A 409 -12.49 1.63 4.91
C PHE A 409 -13.93 1.65 4.38
N ARG A 410 -14.72 0.59 4.63
CA ARG A 410 -16.16 0.59 4.35
C ARG A 410 -16.87 1.72 5.10
N THR A 411 -16.53 1.90 6.37
CA THR A 411 -17.03 3.01 7.20
C THR A 411 -16.60 4.36 6.62
N MET A 412 -15.32 4.54 6.29
CA MET A 412 -14.81 5.76 5.69
C MET A 412 -15.51 6.11 4.35
N CYS A 413 -15.73 5.11 3.50
CA CYS A 413 -16.41 5.29 2.22
C CYS A 413 -17.88 5.71 2.42
N ALA A 414 -18.60 5.06 3.34
CA ALA A 414 -19.98 5.42 3.67
C ALA A 414 -20.06 6.84 4.22
N GLU A 415 -19.17 7.19 5.14
CA GLU A 415 -19.08 8.53 5.70
C GLU A 415 -18.84 9.55 4.60
N LEU A 416 -17.80 9.41 3.78
CA LEU A 416 -17.52 10.36 2.69
C LEU A 416 -18.64 10.44 1.64
N ALA A 417 -19.37 9.35 1.38
CA ALA A 417 -20.46 9.30 0.41
C ALA A 417 -21.73 10.00 0.93
N GLU A 418 -22.03 9.89 2.22
CA GLU A 418 -23.23 10.46 2.83
C GLU A 418 -22.98 11.81 3.53
N ASP A 419 -21.72 12.21 3.77
CA ASP A 419 -21.41 13.28 4.72
C ASP A 419 -22.04 14.63 4.35
N GLU A 420 -22.94 15.08 5.22
CA GLU A 420 -23.46 16.45 5.24
C GLU A 420 -22.35 17.47 5.52
N LEU A 421 -21.16 17.04 5.96
CA LEU A 421 -20.01 17.92 6.17
C LEU A 421 -19.68 18.76 4.94
N PHE A 422 -19.87 18.22 3.74
CA PHE A 422 -19.58 18.91 2.47
C PHE A 422 -20.71 19.84 1.98
N ASP A 423 -21.82 19.93 2.73
CA ASP A 423 -22.80 21.02 2.57
C ASP A 423 -22.30 22.33 3.19
N HIS A 424 -21.24 22.28 4.01
CA HIS A 424 -20.54 23.43 4.57
C HIS A 424 -19.35 23.88 3.69
N ASP A 425 -18.68 24.97 4.06
CA ASP A 425 -17.57 25.56 3.28
C ASP A 425 -16.25 24.81 3.49
N VAL A 426 -16.25 23.52 3.18
CA VAL A 426 -15.10 22.62 3.35
C VAL A 426 -14.56 22.21 1.99
N ARG A 427 -13.29 22.51 1.74
CA ARG A 427 -12.50 21.98 0.62
C ARG A 427 -11.79 20.71 1.05
N LEU A 428 -12.22 19.56 0.56
CA LEU A 428 -11.53 18.29 0.83
C LEU A 428 -10.25 18.19 0.00
N CYS A 429 -9.15 17.79 0.63
CA CYS A 429 -7.92 17.38 -0.02
C CYS A 429 -7.52 15.99 0.48
N TRP A 430 -7.33 15.03 -0.41
CA TRP A 430 -6.80 13.72 -0.05
C TRP A 430 -5.27 13.73 -0.15
N ALA A 431 -4.58 13.30 0.92
CA ALA A 431 -3.15 13.03 0.92
C ALA A 431 -2.88 11.54 1.18
N GLY A 432 -2.09 10.90 0.32
CA GLY A 432 -1.75 9.48 0.41
C GLY A 432 -1.72 8.79 -0.95
N ARG A 433 -1.59 7.47 -0.96
CA ARG A 433 -1.44 6.67 -2.19
C ARG A 433 -2.70 5.86 -2.52
N PRO A 434 -3.10 5.75 -3.80
CA PRO A 434 -4.19 4.87 -4.22
C PRO A 434 -3.84 3.38 -4.07
N ASP A 435 -2.56 3.04 -3.95
CA ASP A 435 -2.09 1.67 -3.91
C ASP A 435 -2.75 0.87 -2.79
N ASN A 436 -3.28 -0.30 -3.16
CA ASN A 436 -3.99 -1.24 -2.28
C ASN A 436 -5.30 -0.68 -1.68
N LEU A 437 -5.61 0.60 -1.90
CA LEU A 437 -6.90 1.16 -1.54
C LEU A 437 -7.98 0.59 -2.47
N PRO A 438 -9.17 0.34 -1.93
CA PRO A 438 -10.25 -0.18 -2.75
C PRO A 438 -10.83 0.90 -3.64
N THR A 439 -11.22 0.46 -4.82
CA THR A 439 -11.55 1.34 -5.94
C THR A 439 -12.61 2.37 -5.58
N GLU A 440 -13.63 1.92 -4.85
CA GLU A 440 -14.74 2.77 -4.43
C GLU A 440 -14.30 3.87 -3.44
N LEU A 441 -13.31 3.61 -2.56
CA LEU A 441 -12.77 4.67 -1.69
C LEU A 441 -12.08 5.75 -2.49
N VAL A 442 -11.24 5.32 -3.45
CA VAL A 442 -10.49 6.23 -4.31
C VAL A 442 -11.46 7.08 -5.12
N GLU A 443 -12.47 6.46 -5.73
CA GLU A 443 -13.51 7.15 -6.50
C GLU A 443 -14.26 8.19 -5.65
N VAL A 444 -14.64 7.85 -4.42
CA VAL A 444 -15.34 8.78 -3.51
C VAL A 444 -14.44 9.92 -3.05
N LEU A 445 -13.17 9.65 -2.69
CA LEU A 445 -12.19 10.68 -2.32
C LEU A 445 -11.96 11.67 -3.47
N GLU A 446 -11.71 11.16 -4.68
CA GLU A 446 -11.49 11.98 -5.88
C GLU A 446 -12.75 12.75 -6.30
N HIS A 447 -13.93 12.13 -6.18
CA HIS A 447 -15.19 12.82 -6.43
C HIS A 447 -15.37 13.99 -5.47
N ARG A 448 -15.19 13.77 -4.16
CA ARG A 448 -15.36 14.80 -3.13
C ARG A 448 -14.35 15.94 -3.27
N GLN A 449 -13.08 15.62 -3.52
CA GLN A 449 -12.05 16.62 -3.78
C GLN A 449 -12.43 17.51 -4.98
N ARG A 450 -12.91 16.93 -6.08
CA ARG A 450 -13.38 17.71 -7.25
C ARG A 450 -14.60 18.57 -6.94
N THR A 451 -15.62 18.02 -6.27
CA THR A 451 -16.87 18.77 -5.99
C THR A 451 -16.69 19.89 -4.96
N THR A 452 -15.62 19.86 -4.17
CA THR A 452 -15.35 20.83 -3.10
C THR A 452 -14.18 21.77 -3.40
N GLN A 453 -13.57 21.68 -4.59
CA GLN A 453 -12.34 22.40 -4.93
C GLN A 453 -12.45 23.94 -4.84
N ASP A 454 -13.65 24.48 -5.09
CA ASP A 454 -13.94 25.92 -5.10
C ASP A 454 -14.34 26.47 -3.72
N ARG A 455 -14.36 25.62 -2.68
CA ARG A 455 -14.62 26.01 -1.29
C ARG A 455 -13.39 26.69 -0.69
N SER A 456 -13.61 27.65 0.21
CA SER A 456 -12.53 28.47 0.78
C SER A 456 -12.53 28.57 2.31
N GLY A 457 -13.61 28.14 2.96
CA GLY A 457 -13.78 28.30 4.41
C GLY A 457 -12.76 27.49 5.23
N LEU A 458 -12.64 26.20 4.95
CA LEU A 458 -11.66 25.31 5.55
C LEU A 458 -11.06 24.38 4.50
N THR A 459 -9.74 24.33 4.39
CA THR A 459 -9.07 23.24 3.68
C THR A 459 -8.92 22.05 4.63
N PHE A 460 -9.74 21.03 4.41
CA PHE A 460 -9.72 19.79 5.18
C PHE A 460 -8.90 18.74 4.43
N THR A 461 -7.69 18.46 4.92
CA THR A 461 -6.83 17.43 4.36
C THR A 461 -7.03 16.11 5.09
N LEU A 462 -7.49 15.08 4.38
CA LEU A 462 -7.65 13.74 4.92
C LEU A 462 -6.47 12.87 4.46
N CYS A 463 -5.68 12.39 5.40
CA CYS A 463 -4.55 11.51 5.14
C CYS A 463 -4.99 10.04 5.18
N VAL A 464 -5.13 9.41 4.01
CA VAL A 464 -5.58 8.02 3.84
C VAL A 464 -4.55 7.25 3.02
N ASN A 465 -4.05 6.14 3.57
CA ASN A 465 -2.89 5.42 3.06
C ASN A 465 -1.69 6.37 2.89
N TYR A 466 -1.47 7.16 3.94
CA TYR A 466 -0.41 8.16 3.99
C TYR A 466 0.76 7.64 4.82
N GLY A 467 1.97 7.98 4.41
CA GLY A 467 3.20 7.83 5.20
C GLY A 467 4.15 8.97 4.86
N GLY A 468 4.63 9.69 5.86
CA GLY A 468 5.46 10.87 5.66
C GLY A 468 6.79 10.59 4.96
N ARG A 469 7.48 9.52 5.37
CA ARG A 469 8.70 9.07 4.67
C ARG A 469 8.45 8.73 3.20
N ALA A 470 7.30 8.11 2.90
CA ALA A 470 6.90 7.80 1.55
C ALA A 470 6.65 9.08 0.73
N GLU A 471 6.01 10.09 1.33
CA GLU A 471 5.82 11.41 0.73
C GLU A 471 7.16 12.10 0.40
N LEU A 472 8.15 12.05 1.30
CA LEU A 472 9.48 12.61 1.05
C LEU A 472 10.24 11.84 -0.04
N ALA A 473 10.11 10.52 -0.06
CA ALA A 473 10.70 9.69 -1.10
C ALA A 473 10.09 9.98 -2.48
N ASP A 474 8.78 10.20 -2.55
CA ASP A 474 8.08 10.59 -3.78
C ASP A 474 8.62 11.94 -4.30
N ALA A 475 8.72 12.95 -3.43
CA ALA A 475 9.28 14.26 -3.80
C ALA A 475 10.74 14.19 -4.27
N ALA A 476 11.57 13.41 -3.57
CA ALA A 476 12.95 13.18 -3.99
C ALA A 476 13.03 12.46 -5.35
N GLY A 477 12.14 11.49 -5.59
CA GLY A 477 12.02 10.79 -6.87
C GLY A 477 11.57 11.70 -8.01
N GLU A 478 10.64 12.63 -7.75
CA GLU A 478 10.23 13.66 -8.71
C GLU A 478 11.41 14.56 -9.10
N LEU A 479 12.14 15.07 -8.11
CA LEU A 479 13.33 15.89 -8.32
C LEU A 479 14.41 15.16 -9.11
N ALA A 480 14.65 13.88 -8.78
CA ALA A 480 15.64 13.07 -9.49
C ALA A 480 15.26 12.89 -10.97
N ARG A 481 13.97 12.63 -11.26
CA ARG A 481 13.46 12.55 -12.64
C ARG A 481 13.64 13.86 -13.39
N ALA A 482 13.27 14.99 -12.78
CA ALA A 482 13.45 16.31 -13.38
C ALA A 482 14.94 16.64 -13.64
N ALA A 483 15.84 16.25 -12.72
CA ALA A 483 17.28 16.43 -12.91
C ALA A 483 17.84 15.57 -14.06
N VAL A 484 17.43 14.30 -14.16
CA VAL A 484 17.83 13.40 -15.27
C VAL A 484 17.28 13.90 -16.61
N ALA A 485 16.09 14.49 -16.62
CA ALA A 485 15.50 15.13 -17.80
C ALA A 485 16.20 16.45 -18.19
N GLY A 486 17.12 16.96 -17.36
CA GLY A 486 17.81 18.23 -17.59
C GLY A 486 16.97 19.47 -17.28
N GLU A 487 15.82 19.30 -16.61
CA GLU A 487 14.91 20.40 -16.25
C GLU A 487 15.41 21.18 -15.02
N ILE A 488 16.14 20.52 -14.12
CA ILE A 488 16.68 21.08 -12.88
C ILE A 488 18.16 20.68 -12.74
N ALA A 489 19.06 21.62 -12.45
CA ALA A 489 20.42 21.25 -12.09
C ALA A 489 20.45 20.75 -10.63
N PRO A 490 21.13 19.63 -10.29
CA PRO A 490 21.17 19.10 -8.93
C PRO A 490 21.60 20.13 -7.86
N ALA A 491 22.50 21.06 -8.22
CA ALA A 491 22.96 22.14 -7.35
C ALA A 491 21.88 23.19 -7.02
N GLN A 492 20.75 23.19 -7.72
CA GLN A 492 19.62 24.11 -7.49
C GLN A 492 18.58 23.53 -6.51
N VAL A 493 18.71 22.26 -6.11
CA VAL A 493 17.82 21.64 -5.14
C VAL A 493 17.97 22.35 -3.79
N SER A 494 16.88 22.98 -3.35
CA SER A 494 16.76 23.71 -2.09
C SER A 494 15.49 23.26 -1.36
N GLU A 495 15.33 23.66 -0.09
CA GLU A 495 14.11 23.37 0.68
C GLU A 495 12.84 23.88 -0.05
N HIS A 496 12.91 25.07 -0.65
CA HIS A 496 11.80 25.63 -1.43
C HIS A 496 11.46 24.77 -2.65
N LEU A 497 12.50 24.31 -3.37
CA LEU A 497 12.29 23.47 -4.54
C LEU A 497 11.76 22.09 -4.15
N PHE A 498 12.25 21.53 -3.05
CA PHE A 498 11.78 20.26 -2.50
C PHE A 498 10.30 20.34 -2.10
N ALA A 499 9.91 21.39 -1.36
CA ALA A 499 8.52 21.61 -0.97
C ALA A 499 7.57 21.69 -2.17
N ARG A 500 8.00 22.28 -3.30
CA ARG A 500 7.21 22.33 -4.55
C ARG A 500 7.00 20.97 -5.22
N HIS A 501 7.86 19.99 -4.92
CA HIS A 501 7.79 18.63 -5.46
C HIS A 501 7.14 17.65 -4.47
N LEU A 502 6.69 18.11 -3.29
CA LEU A 502 5.80 17.30 -2.46
C LEU A 502 4.50 17.01 -3.24
N PRO A 503 3.83 15.86 -3.03
CA PRO A 503 2.55 15.55 -3.67
C PRO A 503 1.43 16.59 -3.44
N ARG A 504 1.57 17.40 -2.37
CA ARG A 504 0.63 18.45 -1.96
C ARG A 504 1.40 19.73 -1.60
N PRO A 505 2.00 20.44 -2.58
CA PRO A 505 2.84 21.61 -2.31
C PRO A 505 2.04 22.81 -1.78
N GLN A 506 0.71 22.79 -1.90
CA GLN A 506 -0.20 23.79 -1.37
C GLN A 506 -0.49 23.65 0.13
N LEU A 507 -0.07 22.55 0.77
CA LEU A 507 -0.27 22.36 2.20
C LEU A 507 0.75 23.22 2.97
N PRO A 508 0.31 24.16 3.81
CA PRO A 508 1.24 24.98 4.60
C PRO A 508 1.93 24.16 5.69
N ASP A 509 2.99 24.72 6.27
CA ASP A 509 3.61 24.18 7.48
C ASP A 509 2.57 24.04 8.59
N VAL A 510 2.75 23.03 9.44
CA VAL A 510 1.90 22.76 10.59
C VAL A 510 2.33 23.66 11.74
N ASP A 511 1.42 24.50 12.23
CA ASP A 511 1.66 25.31 13.43
C ASP A 511 1.45 24.50 14.70
N LEU A 512 0.42 23.65 14.71
CA LEU A 512 0.01 22.85 15.86
C LEU A 512 -0.26 21.41 15.43
N LEU A 513 0.53 20.47 15.95
CA LEU A 513 0.28 19.04 15.83
C LEU A 513 -0.35 18.54 17.13
N TRP A 514 -1.62 18.19 17.05
CA TRP A 514 -2.41 17.64 18.15
C TRP A 514 -2.54 16.13 18.03
N ARG A 515 -2.28 15.39 19.12
CA ARG A 515 -2.49 13.95 19.19
C ARG A 515 -3.33 13.56 20.40
N THR A 516 -4.29 12.68 20.19
CA THR A 516 -5.13 12.08 21.23
C THR A 516 -4.61 10.72 21.70
N GLY A 517 -5.18 10.19 22.78
CA GLY A 517 -5.02 8.81 23.23
C GLY A 517 -3.74 8.49 23.98
N GLY A 518 -3.08 9.49 24.58
CA GLY A 518 -2.01 9.33 25.58
C GLY A 518 -0.60 9.00 25.05
N ASP A 519 -0.44 8.90 23.72
CA ASP A 519 0.84 8.56 23.10
C ASP A 519 1.63 9.82 22.68
N HIS A 520 2.93 9.89 23.01
CA HIS A 520 3.79 11.05 22.73
C HIS A 520 4.75 10.82 21.56
N ARG A 521 4.21 10.75 20.33
CA ARG A 521 5.02 10.64 19.09
C ARG A 521 4.25 11.18 17.88
N ILE A 522 4.96 11.53 16.80
CA ILE A 522 4.36 12.00 15.54
C ILE A 522 3.98 10.87 14.57
N SER A 523 4.44 9.63 14.81
CA SER A 523 4.05 8.44 14.03
C SER A 523 4.16 8.59 12.50
N ASN A 524 5.28 9.13 11.97
CA ASN A 524 5.47 9.30 10.52
C ASN A 524 4.44 10.23 9.84
N PHE A 525 3.78 11.11 10.61
CA PHE A 525 2.78 12.05 10.10
C PHE A 525 3.41 13.41 9.78
N LEU A 526 3.28 13.86 8.52
CA LEU A 526 3.71 15.17 8.04
C LEU A 526 5.12 15.60 8.51
N PRO A 527 6.18 14.77 8.37
CA PRO A 527 7.49 15.05 8.92
C PRO A 527 8.14 16.32 8.34
N TRP A 528 7.85 16.67 7.08
CA TRP A 528 8.33 17.92 6.48
C TRP A 528 7.60 19.12 7.07
N GLN A 529 6.27 19.11 6.94
CA GLN A 529 5.40 20.22 7.31
C GLN A 529 5.39 20.46 8.83
N SER A 530 5.68 19.44 9.64
CA SER A 530 5.64 19.53 11.12
C SER A 530 6.99 19.83 11.77
N SER A 531 8.03 20.17 10.98
CA SER A 531 9.39 20.37 11.50
C SER A 531 9.47 21.44 12.60
N TYR A 532 8.62 22.46 12.53
CA TYR A 532 8.53 23.56 13.51
C TYR A 532 7.20 23.59 14.28
N ALA A 533 6.39 22.53 14.17
CA ALA A 533 5.08 22.48 14.80
C ALA A 533 5.19 22.45 16.33
N GLU A 534 4.29 23.17 16.99
CA GLU A 534 4.06 22.93 18.41
C GLU A 534 3.32 21.61 18.60
N LEU A 535 3.76 20.82 19.58
CA LEU A 535 3.11 19.55 19.91
C LEU A 535 2.12 19.74 21.08
N HIS A 536 0.92 19.20 20.91
CA HIS A 536 -0.12 19.12 21.94
C HIS A 536 -0.60 17.68 22.07
N PHE A 537 -0.56 17.13 23.29
CA PHE A 537 -0.96 15.77 23.58
C PHE A 537 -2.14 15.76 24.54
N THR A 538 -3.10 14.89 24.27
CA THR A 538 -4.33 14.72 25.05
C THR A 538 -4.48 13.25 25.41
N ASP A 539 -4.81 12.98 26.67
CA ASP A 539 -4.91 11.60 27.20
C ASP A 539 -6.20 10.92 26.73
N GLU A 540 -7.28 11.68 26.57
CA GLU A 540 -8.57 11.20 26.08
C GLU A 540 -8.44 10.53 24.70
N TYR A 541 -9.15 9.42 24.49
CA TYR A 541 -9.21 8.77 23.19
C TYR A 541 -10.01 9.59 22.19
N TRP A 542 -9.68 9.45 20.91
CA TRP A 542 -10.37 10.17 19.82
C TRP A 542 -11.91 10.12 19.89
N PRO A 543 -12.58 8.99 20.20
CA PRO A 543 -14.04 8.97 20.34
C PRO A 543 -14.61 9.77 21.52
N GLN A 544 -13.78 10.30 22.40
CA GLN A 544 -14.17 11.08 23.57
C GLN A 544 -13.93 12.58 23.39
N VAL A 545 -13.18 12.99 22.36
CA VAL A 545 -12.89 14.40 22.10
C VAL A 545 -13.95 15.02 21.20
N ASP A 546 -14.11 16.34 21.31
CA ASP A 546 -14.98 17.11 20.43
C ASP A 546 -14.37 18.49 20.12
N ARG A 547 -15.10 19.38 19.43
CA ARG A 547 -14.59 20.71 19.06
C ARG A 547 -14.09 21.53 20.23
N ARG A 548 -14.57 21.30 21.45
CA ARG A 548 -14.11 22.03 22.64
C ARG A 548 -12.68 21.62 22.98
N ASP A 549 -12.28 20.39 22.70
CA ASP A 549 -10.89 19.93 22.80
C ASP A 549 -10.02 20.59 21.74
N LEU A 550 -10.48 20.68 20.49
CA LEU A 550 -9.79 21.44 19.44
C LEU A 550 -9.56 22.88 19.89
N TRP A 551 -10.62 23.55 20.37
CA TRP A 551 -10.53 24.94 20.83
C TRP A 551 -9.59 25.08 22.02
N ARG A 552 -9.56 24.11 22.95
CA ARG A 552 -8.58 24.08 24.06
C ARG A 552 -7.16 23.96 23.53
N ALA A 553 -6.90 23.06 22.58
CA ALA A 553 -5.58 22.87 21.99
C ALA A 553 -5.10 24.14 21.27
N VAL A 554 -5.98 24.76 20.46
CA VAL A 554 -5.71 26.03 19.78
C VAL A 554 -5.48 27.15 20.80
N THR A 555 -6.31 27.26 21.83
CA THR A 555 -6.14 28.28 22.89
C THR A 555 -4.80 28.10 23.61
N ALA A 556 -4.41 26.86 23.91
CA ALA A 556 -3.13 26.56 24.53
C ALA A 556 -1.94 26.95 23.64
N TYR A 557 -2.03 26.75 22.32
CA TYR A 557 -1.06 27.25 21.35
C TYR A 557 -0.94 28.78 21.44
N THR A 558 -2.06 29.51 21.47
CA THR A 558 -2.02 30.98 21.54
C THR A 558 -1.34 31.50 22.81
N ALA A 559 -1.41 30.76 23.92
CA ALA A 559 -0.84 31.19 25.20
C ALA A 559 0.69 31.07 25.27
N ARG A 560 1.32 30.36 24.33
CA ARG A 560 2.78 30.20 24.31
C ARG A 560 3.44 31.42 23.69
N GLN A 561 4.48 31.94 24.34
CA GLN A 561 5.30 33.00 23.75
C GLN A 561 6.05 32.43 22.55
N ARG A 562 5.77 32.92 21.33
CA ARG A 562 6.53 32.60 20.13
C ARG A 562 8.00 33.00 20.34
N ARG A 563 8.85 32.02 20.65
CA ARG A 563 10.30 32.15 20.56
C ARG A 563 10.71 31.91 19.11
N LEU A 564 10.34 32.84 18.22
CA LEU A 564 11.02 32.92 16.94
C LEU A 564 12.50 33.17 17.25
N GLY A 565 13.41 32.41 16.64
CA GLY A 565 14.85 32.40 16.92
C GLY A 565 15.61 33.72 16.68
N ALA A 566 14.93 34.86 16.70
CA ALA A 566 15.56 36.16 16.81
C ALA A 566 16.08 36.34 18.24
N ALA A 567 17.39 36.39 18.39
CA ALA A 567 18.00 36.92 19.60
C ALA A 567 17.40 38.31 19.89
N PRO A 568 17.07 38.63 21.16
CA PRO A 568 16.61 39.97 21.50
C PRO A 568 17.72 40.96 21.12
N THR A 569 17.44 41.81 20.15
CA THR A 569 18.25 43.00 19.86
C THR A 569 17.90 44.03 20.94
N THR A 570 18.36 43.78 22.16
CA THR A 570 18.51 44.85 23.15
C THR A 570 19.82 45.57 22.82
N GLU A 571 19.76 46.55 21.93
CA GLU A 571 20.74 47.63 21.98
C GLU A 571 20.48 48.43 23.26
N PRO A 572 21.50 48.67 24.11
CA PRO A 572 21.33 49.51 25.29
C PRO A 572 21.17 50.96 24.84
N GLU A 573 20.12 51.63 25.35
CA GLU A 573 19.98 53.08 25.22
C GLU A 573 21.24 53.79 25.73
N PRO A 574 21.79 54.76 25.00
CA PRO A 574 22.90 55.56 25.48
C PRO A 574 22.42 56.42 26.65
N ALA A 575 23.13 56.30 27.78
CA ALA A 575 22.91 57.15 28.95
C ALA A 575 22.99 58.64 28.56
N GLU A 576 21.89 59.36 28.76
CA GLU A 576 21.87 60.82 28.69
C GLU A 576 22.84 61.37 29.74
N GLN A 577 23.88 62.07 29.26
CA GLN A 577 24.68 62.95 30.10
C GLN A 577 23.95 64.29 30.21
N HIS A 578 23.52 64.62 31.43
CA HIS A 578 23.25 66.00 31.84
C HIS A 578 23.79 66.26 33.25
#